data_AF-A0A841L7Z9-F1
#
_entry.id   AF-A0A841L7Z9-F1
#
_cell.length_a   1.000
_cell.length_b   1.000
_cell.length_c   1.000
_cell.angle_alpha   90.00
_cell.angle_beta   90.00
_cell.angle_gamma   90.00
#
_symmetry.space_group_name_H-M   'P 1'
#
loop_
_entity.id
_entity.type
_entity.pdbx_description
1 polymer ?
#
loop_
_entity_poly.entity_id
_entity_poly.type
_entity_poly.pdbx_seq_one_letter_code
_entity_poly.pdbx_strand_id
1 'polypeptide(L)'
;MTYVLSAKAFSGMNIETVLGEVKGSYFHIAPSITKAAIVNLGMTKEELMDLVNMNYSLNIFDESFSTQQLKAVPHDVLMISNGKVDSDIIPEVVEKLKGYMGKKTVLGIGLGKDLIAMALKELNEELTKDGSILKNEKYKVFCVDGSPENNFGSLTQYII
;
A
#
# COMPACT_ATOMS: atom_id res chain seq x y z
N MET A 1 -20.69 14.48 14.32
CA MET A 1 -20.12 13.12 14.44
C MET A 1 -20.10 12.54 13.03
N THR A 2 -18.94 12.11 12.53
CA THR A 2 -18.80 11.59 11.15
C THR A 2 -18.76 10.07 11.21
N TYR A 3 -19.68 9.42 10.51
CA TYR A 3 -19.72 7.96 10.42
C TYR A 3 -19.04 7.53 9.12
N VAL A 4 -18.10 6.59 9.22
CA VAL A 4 -17.47 5.94 8.06
C VAL A 4 -18.11 4.57 7.91
N LEU A 5 -18.79 4.35 6.80
CA LEU A 5 -19.45 3.09 6.46
C LEU A 5 -18.67 2.42 5.34
N SER A 6 -18.44 1.11 5.45
CA SER A 6 -17.90 0.35 4.32
C SER A 6 -18.92 0.28 3.18
N ALA A 7 -18.46 0.15 1.94
CA ALA A 7 -19.36 -0.02 0.78
C ALA A 7 -20.32 -1.21 0.99
N LYS A 8 -19.84 -2.28 1.63
CA LYS A 8 -20.64 -3.46 1.98
C LYS A 8 -21.74 -3.16 3.01
N ALA A 9 -21.42 -2.38 4.05
CA ALA A 9 -22.42 -1.95 5.02
C ALA A 9 -23.46 -1.04 4.36
N PHE A 10 -23.01 -0.11 3.51
CA PHE A 10 -23.88 0.80 2.77
C PHE A 10 -24.83 0.05 1.81
N SER A 11 -24.33 -0.96 1.09
CA SER A 11 -25.17 -1.78 0.19
C SER A 11 -26.25 -2.60 0.90
N GLY A 12 -26.06 -2.90 2.19
CA GLY A 12 -27.02 -3.64 3.00
C GLY A 12 -28.07 -2.76 3.69
N MET A 13 -27.94 -1.43 3.60
CA MET A 13 -28.86 -0.49 4.23
C MET A 13 -30.05 -0.17 3.32
N ASN A 14 -31.23 0.03 3.91
CA ASN A 14 -32.35 0.64 3.21
C ASN A 14 -32.11 2.17 3.12
N ILE A 15 -31.48 2.59 2.03
CA ILE A 15 -31.09 3.99 1.81
C ILE A 15 -32.31 4.92 1.76
N GLU A 16 -33.45 4.46 1.25
CA GLU A 16 -34.69 5.26 1.20
C GLU A 16 -35.17 5.65 2.60
N THR A 17 -35.08 4.71 3.54
CA THR A 17 -35.42 4.94 4.95
C THR A 17 -34.46 5.96 5.58
N VAL A 18 -33.15 5.77 5.38
CA VAL A 18 -32.12 6.69 5.90
C VAL A 18 -32.36 8.10 5.36
N LEU A 19 -32.58 8.26 4.06
CA LEU A 19 -32.82 9.56 3.44
C LEU A 19 -34.14 10.21 3.90
N GLY A 20 -35.18 9.40 4.15
CA GLY A 20 -36.48 9.88 4.67
C GLY A 20 -36.43 10.45 6.08
N GLU A 21 -35.44 10.03 6.88
CA GLU A 21 -35.24 10.49 8.26
C GLU A 21 -34.28 11.70 8.37
N VAL A 22 -33.58 12.07 7.30
CA VAL A 22 -32.68 13.26 7.28
C VAL A 22 -33.52 14.54 7.20
N LYS A 23 -34.15 14.93 8.32
CA LYS A 23 -34.88 16.21 8.45
C LYS A 23 -34.03 17.23 9.21
N GLY A 24 -33.78 18.37 8.58
CA GLY A 24 -33.01 19.47 9.19
C GLY A 24 -31.53 19.16 9.45
N SER A 25 -30.99 18.11 8.83
CA SER A 25 -29.60 17.66 8.96
C SER A 25 -29.01 17.35 7.57
N TYR A 26 -27.75 16.92 7.50
CA TYR A 26 -27.10 16.49 6.26
C TYR A 26 -26.33 15.18 6.48
N PHE A 27 -26.18 14.39 5.42
CA PHE A 27 -25.34 13.20 5.40
C PHE A 27 -24.23 13.40 4.38
N HIS A 28 -22.98 13.16 4.77
CA HIS A 28 -21.83 13.29 3.87
C HIS A 28 -21.30 11.91 3.52
N ILE A 29 -21.33 11.57 2.23
CA ILE A 29 -20.67 10.39 1.69
C ILE A 29 -19.33 10.86 1.13
N ALA A 30 -18.25 10.53 1.84
CA ALA A 30 -16.90 10.76 1.34
C ALA A 30 -16.49 9.64 0.38
N PRO A 31 -15.74 9.92 -0.70
CA PRO A 31 -15.15 8.87 -1.50
C PRO A 31 -14.16 8.06 -0.66
N SER A 32 -14.10 6.75 -0.91
CA SER A 32 -13.06 5.91 -0.32
C SER A 32 -11.73 6.26 -0.98
N ILE A 33 -10.83 6.89 -0.22
CA ILE A 33 -9.48 7.25 -0.66
C ILE A 33 -8.51 6.30 0.02
N THR A 34 -7.79 5.51 -0.76
CA THR A 34 -6.73 4.63 -0.24
C THR A 34 -5.53 5.46 0.18
N LYS A 35 -5.08 5.27 1.42
CA LYS A 35 -3.90 5.97 1.95
C LYS A 35 -2.67 5.10 1.75
N ALA A 36 -1.71 5.56 0.98
CA ALA A 36 -0.44 4.88 0.78
C ALA A 36 0.70 5.60 1.52
N ALA A 37 1.51 4.82 2.22
CA ALA A 37 2.86 5.22 2.57
C ALA A 37 3.80 4.65 1.51
N ILE A 38 4.65 5.48 0.91
CA ILE A 38 5.57 5.08 -0.16
C ILE A 38 7.00 5.27 0.35
N VAL A 39 7.80 4.21 0.32
CA VAL A 39 9.26 4.32 0.39
C VAL A 39 9.77 4.45 -1.04
N ASN A 40 10.18 5.66 -1.38
CA ASN A 40 10.64 6.05 -2.71
C ASN A 40 12.14 5.76 -2.85
N LEU A 41 12.48 4.80 -3.70
CA LEU A 41 13.85 4.42 -4.05
C LEU A 41 14.28 4.98 -5.41
N GLY A 42 13.40 5.72 -6.11
CA GLY A 42 13.62 6.23 -7.46
C GLY A 42 12.41 6.18 -8.38
N MET A 43 11.21 6.50 -7.87
CA MET A 43 9.98 6.62 -8.66
C MET A 43 10.12 7.67 -9.76
N THR A 44 9.52 7.33 -10.90
CA THR A 44 9.32 8.27 -12.01
C THR A 44 8.11 9.17 -11.76
N LYS A 45 8.05 10.28 -12.50
CA LYS A 45 6.88 11.16 -12.50
C LYS A 45 5.61 10.43 -12.95
N GLU A 46 5.71 9.53 -13.92
CA GLU A 46 4.56 8.77 -14.43
C GLU A 46 3.97 7.86 -13.35
N GLU A 47 4.79 7.08 -12.65
CA GLU A 47 4.32 6.22 -11.54
C GLU A 47 3.64 7.02 -10.43
N LEU A 48 4.19 8.20 -10.10
CA LEU A 48 3.57 9.09 -9.12
C LEU A 48 2.21 9.62 -9.61
N MET A 49 2.14 10.05 -10.88
CA MET A 49 0.91 10.56 -11.48
C MET A 49 -0.16 9.48 -11.60
N ASP A 50 0.23 8.23 -11.90
CA ASP A 50 -0.69 7.09 -11.94
C ASP A 50 -1.37 6.88 -10.58
N LEU A 51 -0.60 6.89 -9.48
CA LEU A 51 -1.17 6.77 -8.13
C LEU A 51 -2.11 7.93 -7.78
N VAL A 52 -1.77 9.16 -8.16
CA VAL A 52 -2.65 10.33 -7.98
C VAL A 52 -3.95 10.16 -8.78
N ASN A 53 -3.85 9.71 -10.04
CA ASN A 53 -5.01 9.48 -10.91
C ASN A 53 -5.89 8.33 -10.42
N MET A 54 -5.33 7.37 -9.68
CA MET A 54 -6.06 6.29 -9.02
C MET A 54 -6.70 6.70 -7.68
N ASN A 55 -6.71 7.99 -7.35
CA ASN A 55 -7.35 8.57 -6.16
C ASN A 55 -6.73 8.10 -4.83
N TYR A 56 -5.39 7.99 -4.79
CA TYR A 56 -4.66 7.71 -3.56
C TYR A 56 -4.28 8.98 -2.80
N SER A 57 -4.26 8.87 -1.47
CA SER A 57 -3.60 9.84 -0.58
C SER A 57 -2.19 9.36 -0.26
N LEU A 58 -1.18 10.09 -0.72
CA LEU A 58 0.22 9.64 -0.71
C LEU A 58 1.02 10.31 0.41
N ASN A 59 1.75 9.50 1.17
CA ASN A 59 2.80 9.95 2.08
C ASN A 59 4.12 9.36 1.60
N ILE A 60 5.02 10.20 1.11
CA ILE A 60 6.26 9.75 0.46
C ILE A 60 7.42 9.93 1.43
N PHE A 61 8.21 8.87 1.58
CA PHE A 61 9.41 8.79 2.39
C PHE A 61 10.59 8.40 1.49
N ASP A 62 11.79 8.83 1.85
CA ASP A 62 13.02 8.35 1.23
C ASP A 62 13.50 7.03 1.89
N GLU A 63 14.65 6.51 1.45
CA GLU A 63 15.29 5.32 2.01
C GLU A 63 15.71 5.46 3.48
N SER A 64 15.86 6.70 3.97
CA SER A 64 16.26 7.00 5.36
C SER A 64 15.09 6.97 6.36
N PHE A 65 13.88 6.64 5.90
CA PHE A 65 12.65 6.71 6.70
C PHE A 65 12.75 6.08 8.09
N SER A 66 12.10 6.71 9.07
CA SER A 66 11.95 6.15 10.41
C SER A 66 10.71 5.26 10.50
N THR A 67 10.85 4.08 11.13
CA THR A 67 9.70 3.21 11.44
C THR A 67 8.70 3.90 12.38
N GLN A 68 9.15 4.84 13.20
CA GLN A 68 8.28 5.62 14.09
C GLN A 68 7.45 6.63 13.28
N GLN A 69 8.07 7.33 12.33
CA GLN A 69 7.35 8.24 11.42
C GLN A 69 6.35 7.47 10.57
N LEU A 70 6.76 6.33 9.99
CA LEU A 70 5.88 5.49 9.20
C LEU A 70 4.65 5.03 10.00
N LYS A 71 4.83 4.65 11.27
CA LYS A 71 3.72 4.25 12.16
C LYS A 71 2.82 5.43 12.57
N ALA A 72 3.38 6.64 12.67
CA ALA A 72 2.63 7.83 13.07
C ALA A 72 1.70 8.34 11.96
N VAL A 73 2.00 8.03 10.70
CA VAL A 73 1.22 8.46 9.55
C VAL A 73 0.14 7.40 9.22
N PRO A 74 -1.16 7.76 9.19
CA PRO A 74 -2.22 6.84 8.80
C PRO A 74 -2.07 6.42 7.34
N HIS A 75 -2.00 5.11 7.11
CA HIS A 75 -1.97 4.52 5.78
C HIS A 75 -2.57 3.12 5.79
N ASP A 76 -3.11 2.68 4.66
CA ASP A 76 -3.73 1.37 4.47
C ASP A 76 -2.72 0.38 3.89
N VAL A 77 -1.80 0.88 3.06
CA VAL A 77 -0.80 0.10 2.34
C VAL A 77 0.58 0.74 2.43
N LEU A 78 1.62 -0.08 2.57
CA LEU A 78 3.02 0.32 2.38
C LEU A 78 3.45 -0.07 0.98
N MET A 79 3.95 0.89 0.21
CA MET A 79 4.44 0.71 -1.16
C MET A 79 5.94 0.97 -1.19
N ILE A 80 6.70 0.12 -1.89
CA ILE A 80 8.15 0.26 -2.04
C ILE A 80 8.46 0.29 -3.52
N SER A 81 8.94 1.43 -3.97
CA SER A 81 9.14 1.65 -5.39
C SER A 81 10.36 0.94 -5.94
N ASN A 82 10.46 0.94 -7.26
CA ASN A 82 11.70 0.63 -7.93
C ASN A 82 12.71 1.78 -7.76
N GLY A 83 13.97 1.53 -8.14
CA GLY A 83 15.01 2.52 -8.25
C GLY A 83 16.39 1.98 -7.87
N LYS A 84 17.20 2.81 -7.20
CA LYS A 84 18.57 2.49 -6.79
C LYS A 84 18.83 3.00 -5.39
N VAL A 85 19.47 2.18 -4.57
CA VAL A 85 19.86 2.51 -3.20
C VAL A 85 21.31 2.08 -3.02
N ASP A 86 22.06 2.82 -2.20
CA ASP A 86 23.42 2.46 -1.84
C ASP A 86 23.45 1.13 -1.09
N SER A 87 24.44 0.29 -1.40
CA SER A 87 24.58 -1.05 -0.81
C SER A 87 24.61 -1.04 0.71
N ASP A 88 25.16 0.02 1.28
CA ASP A 88 25.38 0.16 2.72
C ASP A 88 24.07 0.42 3.48
N ILE A 89 23.04 0.93 2.78
CA ILE A 89 21.71 1.25 3.34
C ILE A 89 20.75 0.04 3.22
N ILE A 90 21.00 -0.88 2.29
CA ILE A 90 20.14 -2.06 2.06
C ILE A 90 19.84 -2.85 3.34
N PRO A 91 20.83 -3.20 4.19
CA PRO A 91 20.56 -3.98 5.41
C PRO A 91 19.60 -3.25 6.36
N GLU A 92 19.76 -1.94 6.52
CA GLU A 92 18.90 -1.12 7.38
C GLU A 92 17.45 -1.10 6.85
N VAL A 93 17.28 -0.92 5.53
CA VAL A 93 15.93 -0.93 4.92
C VAL A 93 15.28 -2.29 5.09
N VAL A 94 16.00 -3.39 4.81
CA VAL A 94 15.50 -4.77 4.99
C VAL A 94 15.04 -5.02 6.42
N GLU A 95 15.79 -4.57 7.43
CA GLU A 95 15.42 -4.70 8.83
C GLU A 95 14.12 -3.93 9.16
N LYS A 96 13.99 -2.69 8.66
CA LYS A 96 12.77 -1.88 8.83
C LYS A 96 11.55 -2.55 8.19
N LEU A 97 11.71 -3.14 7.00
CA LEU A 97 10.62 -3.82 6.28
C LEU A 97 10.16 -5.08 7.00
N LYS A 98 11.09 -5.90 7.48
CA LYS A 98 10.81 -7.08 8.28
C LYS A 98 9.91 -6.76 9.48
N GLY A 99 10.15 -5.62 10.15
CA GLY A 99 9.33 -5.15 11.26
C GLY A 99 7.91 -4.69 10.89
N TYR A 100 7.63 -4.50 9.60
CA TYR A 100 6.36 -3.99 9.07
C TYR A 100 5.47 -5.07 8.46
N MET A 101 6.09 -6.07 7.82
CA MET A 101 5.42 -7.17 7.13
C MET A 101 4.47 -7.95 8.06
N GLY A 102 3.34 -8.42 7.52
CA GLY A 102 2.28 -9.10 8.26
C GLY A 102 1.31 -8.21 9.04
N LYS A 103 1.64 -6.92 9.25
CA LYS A 103 0.75 -5.97 9.94
C LYS A 103 -0.25 -5.31 8.98
N LYS A 104 0.24 -4.84 7.83
CA LYS A 104 -0.54 -4.25 6.73
C LYS A 104 -0.06 -4.82 5.41
N THR A 105 -0.83 -4.59 4.35
CA THR A 105 -0.42 -4.96 2.99
C THR A 105 0.85 -4.20 2.61
N VAL A 106 1.83 -4.93 2.07
CA VAL A 106 3.08 -4.37 1.55
C VAL A 106 3.19 -4.70 0.07
N LEU A 107 3.41 -3.66 -0.74
CA LEU A 107 3.55 -3.76 -2.19
C LEU A 107 4.98 -3.42 -2.60
N GLY A 108 5.60 -4.22 -3.46
CA GLY A 108 6.98 -4.04 -3.89
C GLY A 108 7.18 -4.13 -5.40
N ILE A 109 7.96 -3.21 -5.96
CA ILE A 109 8.23 -3.17 -7.40
C ILE A 109 9.74 -3.12 -7.64
N GLY A 110 10.25 -3.95 -8.56
CA GLY A 110 11.66 -3.95 -8.96
C GLY A 110 12.60 -4.12 -7.76
N LEU A 111 13.40 -3.11 -7.44
CA LEU A 111 14.24 -3.11 -6.24
C LEU A 111 13.43 -3.31 -4.95
N GLY A 112 12.26 -2.68 -4.83
CA GLY A 112 11.39 -2.87 -3.66
C GLY A 112 10.96 -4.33 -3.46
N LYS A 113 10.71 -5.07 -4.57
CA LYS A 113 10.46 -6.51 -4.54
C LYS A 113 11.70 -7.28 -4.03
N ASP A 114 12.90 -6.90 -4.48
CA ASP A 114 14.14 -7.57 -4.05
C ASP A 114 14.42 -7.36 -2.56
N LEU A 115 14.23 -6.14 -2.02
CA LEU A 115 14.39 -5.86 -0.60
C LEU A 115 13.39 -6.64 0.28
N ILE A 116 12.14 -6.73 -0.19
CA ILE A 116 11.10 -7.54 0.46
C ILE A 116 11.47 -9.03 0.44
N ALA A 117 12.00 -9.53 -0.67
CA ALA A 117 12.44 -10.93 -0.78
C ALA A 117 13.61 -11.22 0.18
N MET A 118 14.55 -10.28 0.35
CA MET A 118 15.62 -10.39 1.36
C MET A 118 15.05 -10.44 2.78
N ALA A 119 14.08 -9.57 3.10
CA ALA A 119 13.42 -9.58 4.42
C ALA A 119 12.68 -10.89 4.71
N LEU A 120 12.01 -11.48 3.72
CA LEU A 120 11.35 -12.79 3.87
C LEU A 120 12.36 -13.92 4.09
N LYS A 121 13.49 -13.90 3.35
CA LYS A 121 14.53 -14.92 3.52
C LYS A 121 15.07 -14.96 4.95
N GLU A 122 15.27 -13.80 5.59
CA GLU A 122 15.66 -13.74 7.01
C GLU A 122 14.59 -14.30 7.97
N LEU A 123 13.32 -14.31 7.53
CA LEU A 123 12.20 -14.91 8.25
C LEU A 123 11.96 -16.39 7.91
N ASN A 124 12.86 -17.02 7.13
CA ASN A 124 12.72 -18.37 6.57
C ASN A 124 11.46 -18.53 5.71
N GLU A 125 11.13 -17.48 4.97
CA GLU A 125 9.95 -17.41 4.10
C GLU A 125 10.37 -16.96 2.71
N GLU A 126 9.53 -17.23 1.71
CA GLU A 126 9.82 -16.89 0.33
C GLU A 126 8.58 -16.31 -0.36
N LEU A 127 8.81 -15.61 -1.48
CA LEU A 127 7.76 -15.19 -2.38
C LEU A 127 7.38 -16.38 -3.28
N THR A 128 6.09 -16.68 -3.37
CA THR A 128 5.55 -17.65 -4.32
C THR A 128 5.10 -16.93 -5.59
N LYS A 129 5.36 -17.53 -6.74
CA LYS A 129 5.00 -16.95 -8.04
C LYS A 129 3.58 -17.37 -8.44
N ASP A 130 2.77 -16.39 -8.83
CA ASP A 130 1.42 -16.54 -9.35
C ASP A 130 1.24 -15.63 -10.56
N GLY A 131 1.41 -16.19 -11.77
CA GLY A 131 1.47 -15.41 -13.00
C GLY A 131 2.65 -14.43 -13.01
N SER A 132 2.34 -13.13 -13.17
CA SER A 132 3.32 -12.03 -13.10
C SER A 132 3.54 -11.51 -11.67
N ILE A 133 2.76 -11.97 -10.69
CA ILE A 133 2.82 -11.53 -9.30
C ILE A 133 3.69 -12.49 -8.48
N LEU A 134 4.44 -11.93 -7.55
CA LEU A 134 5.17 -12.65 -6.50
C LEU A 134 4.51 -12.30 -5.17
N LYS A 135 4.06 -13.29 -4.40
CA LYS A 135 3.26 -13.03 -3.20
C LYS A 135 3.69 -13.87 -1.99
N ASN A 136 3.41 -13.35 -0.81
CA ASN A 136 3.43 -14.11 0.43
C ASN A 136 2.21 -13.69 1.26
N GLU A 137 1.18 -14.53 1.29
CA GLU A 137 -0.10 -14.21 1.93
C GLU A 137 0.00 -14.14 3.45
N LYS A 138 0.88 -14.96 4.05
CA LYS A 138 1.16 -14.94 5.50
C LYS A 138 1.63 -13.56 5.96
N TYR A 139 2.47 -12.90 5.17
CA TYR A 139 2.99 -11.57 5.47
C TYR A 139 2.26 -10.44 4.73
N LYS A 140 1.17 -10.75 4.01
CA LYS A 140 0.36 -9.80 3.21
C LYS A 140 1.21 -8.99 2.21
N VAL A 141 2.09 -9.69 1.51
CA VAL A 141 3.08 -9.08 0.62
C VAL A 141 2.78 -9.47 -0.81
N PHE A 142 2.79 -8.48 -1.71
CA PHE A 142 2.56 -8.66 -3.14
C PHE A 142 3.54 -7.82 -3.92
N CYS A 143 4.18 -8.41 -4.93
CA CYS A 143 5.29 -7.79 -5.62
C CYS A 143 5.29 -8.11 -7.11
N VAL A 144 5.96 -7.23 -7.86
CA VAL A 144 6.18 -7.39 -9.30
C VAL A 144 7.59 -6.95 -9.68
N ASP A 145 8.03 -7.30 -10.90
CA ASP A 145 9.39 -7.05 -11.37
C ASP A 145 9.68 -5.58 -11.76
N GLY A 146 8.66 -4.74 -11.92
CA GLY A 146 8.83 -3.34 -12.32
C GLY A 146 9.04 -3.11 -13.80
N SER A 147 8.68 -4.08 -14.66
CA SER A 147 8.49 -3.82 -16.09
C SER A 147 7.28 -2.89 -16.33
N PRO A 148 7.15 -2.23 -17.50
CA PRO A 148 6.11 -1.22 -17.74
C PRO A 148 4.67 -1.70 -17.48
N GLU A 149 4.40 -2.97 -17.77
CA GLU A 149 3.11 -3.64 -17.55
C GLU A 149 2.92 -4.17 -16.11
N ASN A 150 3.97 -4.11 -15.29
CA ASN A 150 4.04 -4.60 -13.92
C ASN A 150 4.37 -3.45 -12.95
N ASN A 151 3.39 -2.58 -12.74
CA ASN A 151 3.49 -1.37 -11.90
C ASN A 151 2.58 -1.44 -10.65
N PHE A 152 2.46 -0.34 -9.89
CA PHE A 152 1.62 -0.33 -8.69
C PHE A 152 0.14 -0.57 -9.01
N GLY A 153 -0.32 -0.14 -10.19
CA GLY A 153 -1.68 -0.34 -10.69
C GLY A 153 -2.10 -1.80 -10.66
N SER A 154 -1.24 -2.71 -11.13
CA SER A 154 -1.53 -4.15 -11.17
C SER A 154 -1.62 -4.80 -9.77
N LEU A 155 -1.01 -4.16 -8.77
CA LEU A 155 -1.00 -4.61 -7.38
C LEU A 155 -2.17 -4.07 -6.54
N THR A 156 -2.89 -3.06 -7.02
CA THR A 156 -3.94 -2.38 -6.23
C THR A 156 -5.11 -3.28 -5.82
N GLN A 157 -5.39 -4.33 -6.60
CA GLN A 157 -6.41 -5.34 -6.28
C GLN A 157 -6.13 -6.16 -5.00
N TYR A 158 -4.89 -6.14 -4.50
CA TYR A 158 -4.47 -6.89 -3.31
C TYR A 158 -4.48 -6.06 -2.02
N ILE A 159 -4.98 -4.82 -2.09
CA ILE A 159 -5.19 -3.97 -0.92
C ILE A 159 -6.52 -4.41 -0.29
N ILE A 160 -6.45 -5.03 0.90
CA ILE A 160 -7.58 -5.57 1.65
C ILE A 160 -7.77 -4.76 2.94
#